data_AF-A0A2S9G1C1-F1
#
_entry.id   AF-A0A2S9G1C1-F1
#
_cell.length_a   1.000
_cell.length_b   1.000
_cell.length_c   1.000
_cell.angle_alpha   90.00
_cell.angle_beta   90.00
_cell.angle_gamma   90.00
#
_symmetry.space_group_name_H-M   'P 1'
#
loop_
_entity.id
_entity.type
_entity.pdbx_description
1 polymer ?
#
loop_
_entity_poly.entity_id
_entity_poly.type
_entity_poly.pdbx_seq_one_letter_code
_entity_poly.pdbx_strand_id
1 'polypeptide(L)'
;FENATQTVFGEGPATARLILIGEQPGDQEDVAGEPFVGPAGKVLDKALAQAGVQRAAVYVTNAVKHFKFTRSDRGVRRIHKTPSR
;
A
#
# COMPACT_ATOMS: atom_id res chain seq x y z
N PHE A 1 -13.71 4.79 3.84
CA PHE A 1 -13.19 4.13 5.05
C PHE A 1 -14.19 3.10 5.56
N GLU A 2 -15.50 3.39 5.60
CA GLU A 2 -16.56 2.48 6.11
C GLU A 2 -16.51 1.04 5.55
N ASN A 3 -16.05 0.86 4.31
CA ASN A 3 -16.01 -0.44 3.63
C ASN A 3 -14.63 -1.12 3.58
N ALA A 4 -13.58 -0.46 4.09
CA ALA A 4 -12.23 -1.03 4.14
C ALA A 4 -12.16 -2.09 5.25
N THR A 5 -11.31 -3.10 5.08
CA THR A 5 -11.19 -4.18 6.06
C THR A 5 -10.50 -3.68 7.32
N GLN A 6 -9.39 -2.97 7.15
CA GLN A 6 -8.63 -2.36 8.24
C GLN A 6 -7.77 -1.20 7.72
N THR A 7 -7.26 -0.41 8.65
CA THR A 7 -6.32 0.67 8.33
C THR A 7 -4.96 0.08 7.97
N VAL A 8 -4.36 0.58 6.88
CA VAL A 8 -2.99 0.24 6.49
C VAL A 8 -2.10 1.43 6.85
N PHE A 9 -1.35 1.27 7.93
CA PHE A 9 -0.37 2.26 8.38
C PHE A 9 0.91 2.18 7.55
N GLY A 10 1.89 3.02 7.90
CA GLY A 10 3.24 2.88 7.34
C GLY A 10 4.06 1.85 8.12
N GLU A 11 5.11 1.38 7.49
CA GLU A 11 6.02 0.37 8.03
C GLU A 11 7.47 0.75 7.74
N GLY A 12 8.35 0.48 8.70
CA GLY A 12 9.79 0.71 8.63
C GLY A 12 10.31 1.43 9.87
N PRO A 13 11.62 1.70 9.93
CA PRO A 13 12.23 2.34 11.09
C PRO A 13 11.77 3.80 11.19
N ALA A 14 11.45 4.27 12.41
CA ALA A 14 11.15 5.68 12.66
C ALA A 14 12.33 6.62 12.36
N THR A 15 13.54 6.05 12.29
CA THR A 15 14.80 6.74 11.95
C THR A 15 15.16 6.63 10.47
N ALA A 16 14.26 6.13 9.61
CA ALA A 16 14.53 6.00 8.18
C ALA A 16 14.94 7.34 7.56
N ARG A 17 15.99 7.32 6.75
CA ARG A 17 16.45 8.50 5.98
C ARG A 17 15.75 8.65 4.63
N LEU A 18 15.08 7.60 4.18
CA LEU A 18 14.27 7.57 2.96
C LEU A 18 12.85 7.16 3.33
N ILE A 19 11.88 7.95 2.86
CA ILE A 19 10.46 7.66 2.99
C ILE A 19 9.86 7.55 1.59
N LEU A 20 9.09 6.49 1.35
CA LEU A 20 8.34 6.31 0.11
C LEU A 20 6.84 6.37 0.41
N ILE A 21 6.13 7.23 -0.32
CA ILE A 21 4.71 7.49 -0.10
C ILE A 21 3.93 7.11 -1.37
N GLY A 22 3.11 6.06 -1.27
CA GLY A 22 2.15 5.67 -2.30
C GLY A 22 0.82 6.44 -2.17
N GLU A 23 -0.12 6.16 -3.05
CA GLU A 23 -1.41 6.84 -3.10
C GLU A 23 -2.39 6.31 -2.02
N GLN A 24 -2.76 5.03 -2.13
CA GLN A 24 -3.68 4.35 -1.22
C GLN A 24 -3.38 2.84 -1.17
N PRO A 25 -3.86 2.11 -0.14
CA PRO A 25 -3.71 0.66 -0.07
C PRO A 25 -4.51 -0.02 -1.19
N GLY A 26 -4.03 -1.17 -1.64
CA GLY A 26 -4.77 -2.05 -2.54
C GLY A 26 -5.56 -3.12 -1.78
N ASP A 27 -6.11 -4.05 -2.54
CA ASP A 27 -6.91 -5.17 -2.04
C ASP A 27 -6.14 -6.07 -1.04
N GLN A 28 -4.89 -6.39 -1.38
CA GLN A 28 -4.04 -7.26 -0.56
C GLN A 28 -3.53 -6.53 0.68
N GLU A 29 -3.14 -5.26 0.54
CA GLU A 29 -2.73 -4.41 1.66
C GLU A 29 -3.88 -4.23 2.66
N ASP A 30 -5.10 -3.96 2.17
CA ASP A 30 -6.29 -3.80 3.02
C ASP A 30 -6.60 -5.07 3.82
N VAL A 31 -6.41 -6.25 3.25
CA VAL A 31 -6.62 -7.52 3.94
C VAL A 31 -5.49 -7.82 4.92
N ALA A 32 -4.24 -7.57 4.52
CA ALA A 32 -3.07 -7.86 5.36
C ALA A 32 -2.88 -6.84 6.50
N GLY A 33 -3.31 -5.60 6.32
CA GLY A 33 -2.97 -4.49 7.22
C GLY A 33 -1.55 -3.92 7.00
N GLU A 34 -0.86 -4.39 5.96
CA GLU A 34 0.55 -4.08 5.69
C GLU A 34 0.70 -3.32 4.35
N PRO A 35 1.55 -2.27 4.29
CA PRO A 35 1.71 -1.48 3.09
C PRO A 35 2.62 -2.19 2.07
N PHE A 36 2.27 -2.12 0.78
CA PHE A 36 3.08 -2.64 -0.33
C PHE A 36 3.35 -4.16 -0.27
N VAL A 37 2.36 -4.98 0.10
CA VAL A 37 2.47 -6.45 0.05
C VAL A 37 1.99 -7.05 -1.28
N GLY A 38 1.27 -6.29 -2.09
CA GLY A 38 0.72 -6.71 -3.38
C GLY A 38 1.73 -6.67 -4.54
N PRO A 39 1.25 -6.85 -5.80
CA PRO A 39 2.10 -6.85 -6.99
C PRO A 39 2.95 -5.59 -7.16
N ALA A 40 2.39 -4.40 -6.86
CA ALA A 40 3.13 -3.14 -6.90
C ALA A 40 4.25 -3.10 -5.86
N GLY A 41 4.03 -3.68 -4.67
CA GLY A 41 5.06 -3.85 -3.65
C GLY A 41 6.22 -4.73 -4.10
N LYS A 42 5.94 -5.83 -4.79
CA LYS A 42 6.99 -6.67 -5.39
C LYS A 42 7.82 -5.93 -6.45
N VAL A 43 7.20 -5.00 -7.18
CA VAL A 43 7.93 -4.13 -8.12
C VAL A 43 8.80 -3.13 -7.35
N LEU A 44 8.26 -2.54 -6.28
CA LEU A 44 9.00 -1.64 -5.40
C LEU A 44 10.24 -2.32 -4.80
N ASP A 45 10.10 -3.53 -4.27
CA ASP A 45 11.22 -4.29 -3.68
C ASP A 45 12.32 -4.57 -4.70
N LYS A 46 11.95 -4.92 -5.93
CA LYS A 46 12.91 -5.10 -7.04
C LYS A 46 13.64 -3.81 -7.38
N ALA A 47 12.93 -2.68 -7.44
CA ALA A 47 13.52 -1.39 -7.74
C ALA A 47 14.50 -0.95 -6.62
N LEU A 48 14.13 -1.16 -5.35
CA LEU A 48 15.01 -0.90 -4.21
C LEU A 48 16.27 -1.76 -4.26
N ALA A 49 16.13 -3.06 -4.55
CA ALA A 49 17.27 -3.96 -4.69
C ALA A 49 18.20 -3.52 -5.83
N GLN A 50 17.66 -3.14 -6.99
CA GLN A 50 18.44 -2.63 -8.12
C GLN A 50 19.16 -1.31 -7.80
N ALA A 51 18.55 -0.46 -6.97
CA ALA A 51 19.15 0.79 -6.49
C ALA A 51 20.16 0.59 -5.35
N GLY A 52 20.38 -0.64 -4.87
CA GLY A 52 21.26 -0.92 -3.73
C GLY A 52 20.69 -0.45 -2.38
N VAL A 53 19.37 -0.20 -2.30
CA VAL A 53 18.69 0.26 -1.10
C VAL A 53 18.06 -0.93 -0.38
N GLN A 54 18.41 -1.13 0.89
CA GLN A 54 17.81 -2.18 1.71
C GLN A 54 16.39 -1.80 2.11
N ARG A 55 15.40 -2.66 1.82
CA ARG A 55 13.99 -2.43 2.15
C ARG A 55 13.75 -2.13 3.64
N ALA A 56 14.50 -2.78 4.52
CA ALA A 56 14.43 -2.60 5.97
C ALA A 56 14.94 -1.23 6.46
N ALA A 57 15.69 -0.49 5.64
CA ALA A 57 16.19 0.85 5.96
C ALA A 57 15.23 1.97 5.51
N VAL A 58 14.11 1.61 4.86
CA VAL A 58 13.15 2.55 4.26
C VAL A 58 11.84 2.50 5.03
N TYR A 59 11.26 3.67 5.29
CA TYR A 59 9.89 3.77 5.77
C TYR A 59 8.95 3.91 4.57
N VAL A 60 7.90 3.10 4.49
CA VAL A 60 6.90 3.17 3.42
C VAL A 60 5.53 3.44 3.99
N THR A 61 4.71 4.21 3.28
CA THR A 61 3.31 4.40 3.64
C THR A 61 2.49 4.86 2.44
N ASN A 62 1.19 5.08 2.63
CA ASN A 62 0.30 5.67 1.62
C ASN A 62 -0.26 7.02 2.07
N ALA A 63 -0.57 7.92 1.14
CA ALA A 63 -1.19 9.21 1.45
C ALA A 63 -2.55 9.03 2.14
N VAL A 64 -3.34 8.06 1.68
CA VAL A 64 -4.59 7.62 2.31
C VAL A 64 -4.38 6.26 2.98
N LYS A 65 -5.04 5.99 4.11
CA LYS A 65 -4.80 4.77 4.92
C LYS A 65 -5.85 3.67 4.76
N HIS A 66 -6.91 3.92 4.01
CA HIS A 66 -8.00 2.96 3.81
C HIS A 66 -8.21 2.72 2.32
N PHE A 67 -8.37 1.46 1.92
CA PHE A 67 -8.59 1.11 0.53
C PHE A 67 -9.96 1.60 0.06
N LYS A 68 -9.96 2.43 -1.00
CA LYS A 68 -11.18 2.86 -1.68
C LYS A 68 -11.41 1.96 -2.90
N PHE A 69 -12.54 1.26 -2.89
CA PHE A 69 -12.92 0.35 -3.97
C PHE A 69 -14.40 0.44 -4.32
N THR A 70 -14.73 -0.05 -5.51
CA THR A 70 -16.08 -0.45 -5.91
C THR A 70 -16.14 -1.96 -6.07
N ARG A 71 -17.33 -2.56 -5.98
CA ARG A 71 -17.49 -3.98 -6.32
C ARG A 71 -17.74 -4.09 -7.83
N SER A 72 -17.21 -5.15 -8.45
CA SER A 72 -17.53 -5.48 -9.84
C SER A 72 -19.02 -5.78 -10.01
N ASP A 73 -19.51 -5.77 -11.25
CA ASP A 73 -20.93 -6.05 -11.55
C ASP A 73 -21.40 -7.42 -11.07
N ARG A 74 -20.46 -8.37 -10.88
CA ARG A 74 -20.71 -9.71 -10.31
C ARG A 74 -20.53 -9.77 -8.79
N GLY A 75 -20.25 -8.65 -8.12
CA GLY A 75 -20.16 -8.50 -6.67
C GLY A 75 -18.90 -9.06 -5.98
N VAL A 76 -18.17 -9.98 -6.63
CA VAL A 76 -17.10 -10.75 -5.97
C VAL A 76 -15.77 -10.00 -5.89
N ARG A 77 -15.42 -9.16 -6.87
CA ARG A 77 -14.10 -8.50 -6.93
C ARG A 77 -14.16 -7.05 -6.46
N ARG A 78 -13.19 -6.64 -5.65
CA ARG A 78 -12.97 -5.25 -5.27
C ARG A 78 -12.08 -4.58 -6.32
N ILE A 79 -12.61 -3.55 -6.97
CA ILE A 79 -11.95 -2.79 -8.02
C ILE A 79 -11.48 -1.47 -7.42
N HIS A 80 -10.19 -1.18 -7.57
CA HIS A 80 -9.58 0.05 -7.07
C HIS A 80 -10.27 1.29 -7.65
N LYS A 81 -10.54 2.28 -6.79
CA LYS A 81 -11.08 3.58 -7.19
C LYS A 81 -10.20 4.68 -6.62
N THR A 82 -9.74 5.59 -7.48
CA THR A 82 -8.89 6.73 -7.10
C THR A 82 -9.50 7.50 -5.91
N PRO A 83 -8.67 7.96 -4.95
CA PRO A 83 -9.10 8.81 -3.86
C PRO A 83 -9.84 10.04 -4.39
N SER A 84 -10.88 10.45 -3.66
CA SER A 84 -11.53 11.74 -3.92
C SER A 84 -10.64 12.85 -3.37
N ARG A 85 -10.64 14.01 -4.02
CA ARG A 85 -10.09 15.25 -3.44
C ARG A 85 -10.78 15.60 -2.14
#